data_AF-A0A7V9RBV8-F1
#
_entry.id   AF-A0A7V9RBV8-F1
#
_cell.length_a   1.000
_cell.length_b   1.000
_cell.length_c   1.000
_cell.angle_alpha   90.00
_cell.angle_beta   90.00
_cell.angle_gamma   90.00
#
_symmetry.space_group_name_H-M   'P 1'
#
loop_
_entity.id
_entity.type
_entity.pdbx_description
1 polymer ?
#
loop_
_entity_poly.entity_id
_entity_poly.type
_entity_poly.pdbx_seq_one_letter_code
_entity_poly.pdbx_strand_id
1 'polypeptide(L)'
;MKAIALGLAIAALVLSCSQVNRPGGNHLDKMNEINLLWTQIRQFRAEAGMGLEPAATMLNEYRGKTVNDAKRVCADNHRVPKPCEDTCTLSGHICENAELICKIADELGEHDRAQEKCTSAKASCREAKQRCCNCSAKPPQIAPVDPTSPPVTP
;
A
#
# COMPACT_ATOMS: atom_id res chain seq x y z
N MET A 1 14.93 -18.45 -81.71
CA MET A 1 13.84 -17.67 -81.10
C MET A 1 13.84 -17.92 -79.59
N LYS A 2 14.08 -16.85 -78.83
CA LYS A 2 13.84 -16.54 -77.41
C LYS A 2 13.70 -17.68 -76.37
N ALA A 3 14.65 -17.69 -75.43
CA ALA A 3 14.53 -18.27 -74.09
C ALA A 3 13.51 -17.51 -73.24
N ILE A 4 12.75 -18.21 -72.41
CA ILE A 4 11.94 -17.60 -71.33
C ILE A 4 12.20 -18.37 -70.04
N ALA A 5 12.88 -17.69 -69.12
CA ALA A 5 13.12 -18.10 -67.75
C ALA A 5 11.82 -18.02 -66.93
N LEU A 6 11.49 -19.08 -66.19
CA LEU A 6 10.45 -19.05 -65.17
C LEU A 6 11.03 -18.39 -63.90
N GLY A 7 10.64 -17.14 -63.66
CA GLY A 7 10.99 -16.37 -62.48
C GLY A 7 10.01 -16.60 -61.33
N LEU A 8 10.56 -16.64 -60.11
CA LEU A 8 9.90 -16.74 -58.82
C LEU A 8 8.88 -15.62 -58.55
N ALA A 9 7.81 -15.95 -57.81
CA ALA A 9 7.14 -15.00 -56.93
C ALA A 9 6.66 -15.73 -55.65
N ILE A 10 7.55 -15.81 -54.66
CA ILE A 10 7.18 -16.19 -53.29
C ILE A 10 6.52 -14.95 -52.67
N ALA A 11 5.20 -14.99 -52.53
CA ALA A 11 4.45 -13.98 -51.82
C ALA A 11 4.74 -14.12 -50.31
N ALA A 12 5.65 -13.30 -49.80
CA ALA A 12 5.85 -13.11 -48.37
C ALA A 12 4.63 -12.38 -47.79
N LEU A 13 3.74 -13.12 -47.13
CA LEU A 13 2.69 -12.57 -46.28
C LEU A 13 3.35 -11.87 -45.10
N VAL A 14 3.48 -10.55 -45.21
CA VAL A 14 3.94 -9.69 -44.12
C VAL A 14 2.82 -9.64 -43.08
N LEU A 15 2.96 -10.43 -42.02
CA LEU A 15 2.19 -10.28 -40.78
C LEU A 15 2.56 -8.93 -40.17
N SER A 16 1.85 -7.87 -40.60
CA SER A 16 1.88 -6.58 -39.92
C SER A 16 1.20 -6.74 -38.56
N CYS A 17 1.98 -7.10 -37.54
CA CYS A 17 1.63 -6.86 -36.15
C CYS A 17 1.59 -5.34 -35.93
N SER A 18 0.50 -4.71 -36.35
CA SER A 18 0.16 -3.37 -35.92
C SER A 18 -0.01 -3.42 -34.41
N GLN A 19 1.04 -3.05 -33.67
CA GLN A 19 0.90 -2.70 -32.27
C GLN A 19 0.00 -1.48 -32.19
N VAL A 20 -1.30 -1.76 -32.03
CA VAL A 20 -2.27 -0.80 -31.56
C VAL A 20 -1.72 -0.28 -30.23
N ASN A 21 -1.28 0.98 -30.24
CA ASN A 21 -1.07 1.77 -29.03
C ASN A 21 -2.42 1.83 -28.31
N ARG A 22 -2.68 0.86 -27.43
CA ARG A 22 -3.87 0.84 -26.58
C ARG A 22 -3.70 1.94 -25.54
N PRO A 23 -4.60 2.94 -25.46
CA PRO A 23 -4.54 4.00 -24.44
C PRO A 23 -4.73 3.53 -22.99
N GLY A 24 -4.72 2.21 -22.72
CA GLY A 24 -5.07 1.61 -21.43
C GLY A 24 -3.92 0.97 -20.65
N GLY A 25 -2.69 0.95 -21.17
CA GLY A 25 -1.54 0.34 -20.47
C GLY A 25 -1.21 1.06 -19.16
N ASN A 26 -1.05 2.38 -19.23
CA ASN A 26 -0.64 3.21 -18.09
C ASN A 26 -1.63 3.13 -16.91
N HIS A 27 -2.94 3.15 -17.16
CA HIS A 27 -3.93 3.08 -16.07
C HIS A 27 -3.90 1.72 -15.36
N LEU A 28 -3.87 0.61 -16.10
CA LEU A 28 -3.85 -0.72 -15.51
C LEU A 28 -2.57 -0.96 -14.71
N ASP A 29 -1.42 -0.54 -15.24
CA ASP A 29 -0.13 -0.66 -14.57
C ASP A 29 -0.10 0.12 -13.25
N LYS A 30 -0.57 1.38 -13.27
CA LYS A 30 -0.71 2.21 -12.06
C LYS A 30 -1.66 1.63 -11.03
N MET A 31 -2.78 1.05 -11.45
CA MET A 31 -3.69 0.37 -10.53
C MET A 31 -3.08 -0.89 -9.92
N ASN A 32 -2.28 -1.64 -10.69
CA ASN A 32 -1.52 -2.78 -10.16
C ASN A 32 -0.49 -2.32 -9.12
N GLU A 33 0.19 -1.22 -9.38
CA GLU A 33 1.13 -0.60 -8.42
C GLU A 33 0.41 -0.16 -7.13
N ILE A 34 -0.73 0.52 -7.22
CA ILE A 34 -1.57 0.85 -6.05
C ILE A 34 -1.94 -0.41 -5.26
N ASN A 35 -2.37 -1.48 -5.93
CA ASN A 35 -2.76 -2.73 -5.25
C ASN A 35 -1.56 -3.40 -4.55
N LEU A 36 -0.37 -3.35 -5.15
CA LEU A 36 0.85 -3.88 -4.56
C LEU A 36 1.24 -3.08 -3.30
N LEU A 37 1.31 -1.75 -3.42
CA LEU A 37 1.63 -0.85 -2.31
C LEU A 37 0.62 -0.99 -1.16
N TRP A 38 -0.66 -1.10 -1.48
CA TRP A 38 -1.72 -1.30 -0.49
C TRP A 38 -1.61 -2.65 0.20
N THR A 39 -1.23 -3.72 -0.51
CA THR A 39 -0.97 -5.04 0.09
C THR A 39 0.20 -4.97 1.07
N GLN A 40 1.28 -4.27 0.72
CA GLN A 40 2.40 -4.03 1.63
C GLN A 40 1.98 -3.25 2.88
N ILE A 41 1.13 -2.22 2.75
CA ILE A 41 0.57 -1.52 3.93
C ILE A 41 -0.13 -2.49 4.87
N ARG A 42 -0.97 -3.40 4.35
CA ARG A 42 -1.69 -4.39 5.18
C ARG A 42 -0.73 -5.35 5.88
N GLN A 43 0.33 -5.75 5.19
CA GLN A 43 1.38 -6.57 5.78
C GLN A 43 2.07 -5.82 6.93
N PHE A 44 2.54 -4.60 6.72
CA PHE A 44 3.17 -3.80 7.77
C PHE A 44 2.21 -3.51 8.94
N ARG A 45 0.91 -3.36 8.66
CA ARG A 45 -0.12 -3.23 9.70
C ARG A 45 -0.22 -4.49 10.56
N ALA A 46 -0.24 -5.67 9.93
CA ALA A 46 -0.25 -6.94 10.64
C ALA A 46 1.02 -7.11 11.50
N GLU A 47 2.19 -6.81 10.96
CA GLU A 47 3.48 -6.87 11.66
C GLU A 47 3.55 -5.91 12.84
N ALA A 48 2.91 -4.73 12.74
CA ALA A 48 2.77 -3.77 13.83
C ALA A 48 1.70 -4.14 14.87
N GLY A 49 1.05 -5.31 14.73
CA GLY A 49 -0.03 -5.76 15.61
C GLY A 49 -1.31 -4.91 15.49
N MET A 50 -1.53 -4.29 14.33
CA MET A 50 -2.75 -3.54 14.01
C MET A 50 -3.72 -4.41 13.18
N GLY A 51 -4.98 -4.00 13.11
CA GLY A 51 -5.94 -4.59 12.17
C GLY A 51 -5.49 -4.38 10.72
N LEU A 52 -5.83 -5.31 9.82
CA LEU A 52 -5.42 -5.22 8.40
C LEU A 52 -5.92 -3.95 7.71
N GLU A 53 -7.13 -3.53 8.06
CA GLU A 53 -7.73 -2.29 7.57
C GLU A 53 -7.74 -1.22 8.67
N PRO A 54 -7.67 0.07 8.31
CA PRO A 54 -7.91 1.15 9.27
C PRO A 54 -9.36 1.18 9.73
N ALA A 55 -9.61 1.78 10.90
CA ALA A 55 -10.94 1.96 11.42
C ALA A 55 -11.80 2.81 10.47
N ALA A 56 -13.08 2.46 10.34
CA ALA A 56 -14.01 3.18 9.46
C ALA A 56 -14.15 4.67 9.83
N THR A 57 -14.01 5.01 11.11
CA THR A 57 -13.97 6.40 11.58
C THR A 57 -12.80 7.17 10.99
N MET A 58 -11.63 6.54 10.89
CA MET A 58 -10.42 7.14 10.32
C MET A 58 -10.53 7.33 8.80
N LEU A 59 -11.21 6.42 8.10
CA LEU A 59 -11.46 6.57 6.66
C LEU A 59 -12.24 7.84 6.34
N ASN A 60 -13.28 8.14 7.12
CA ASN A 60 -14.09 9.34 6.92
C ASN A 60 -13.30 10.61 7.27
N GLU A 61 -12.51 10.58 8.35
CA GLU A 61 -11.72 11.74 8.78
C GLU A 61 -10.61 12.12 7.78
N TYR A 62 -10.00 11.13 7.11
CA TYR A 62 -8.89 11.33 6.19
C TYR A 62 -9.29 11.45 4.72
N ARG A 63 -10.59 11.42 4.43
CA ARG A 63 -11.12 11.82 3.13
C ARG A 63 -10.80 13.31 2.92
N GLY A 64 -10.12 13.65 1.82
CA GLY A 64 -9.72 15.04 1.52
C GLY A 64 -8.52 15.59 2.29
N LYS A 65 -7.95 14.86 3.27
CA LYS A 65 -6.69 15.23 3.94
C LYS A 65 -5.47 14.78 3.14
N THR A 66 -4.30 15.32 3.44
CA THR A 66 -3.00 14.90 2.88
C THR A 66 -2.36 13.79 3.72
N VAL A 67 -1.33 13.12 3.20
CA VAL A 67 -0.51 12.20 4.01
C VAL A 67 0.27 12.96 5.10
N ASN A 68 0.67 14.21 4.84
CA ASN A 68 1.31 15.05 5.86
C ASN A 68 0.38 15.34 7.04
N ASP A 69 -0.92 15.51 6.82
CA ASP A 69 -1.90 15.59 7.91
C ASP A 69 -1.93 14.30 8.75
N ALA A 70 -1.85 13.15 8.09
CA ALA A 70 -1.82 11.85 8.75
C ALA A 70 -0.55 11.65 9.59
N LYS A 71 0.59 12.18 9.13
CA LYS A 71 1.88 12.11 9.86
C LYS A 71 1.91 12.92 11.15
N ARG A 72 1.11 14.00 11.25
CA ARG A 72 1.09 14.93 12.39
C ARG A 72 0.32 14.36 13.60
N VAL A 73 0.97 13.44 14.32
CA VAL A 73 0.39 12.75 15.49
C VAL A 73 1.16 13.01 16.77
N CYS A 74 2.48 12.85 16.70
CA CYS A 74 3.38 13.14 17.81
C CYS A 74 3.46 14.66 18.01
N ALA A 75 3.66 15.09 19.26
CA ALA A 75 4.16 16.45 19.52
C ALA A 75 5.56 16.62 18.93
N ASP A 76 5.94 17.83 18.52
CA ASP A 76 7.19 18.11 17.78
C ASP A 76 8.47 17.62 18.48
N ASN A 77 8.45 17.52 19.82
CA ASN A 77 9.59 17.07 20.64
C ASN A 77 9.39 15.68 21.26
N HIS A 78 8.40 14.92 20.79
CA HIS A 78 8.12 13.59 21.31
C HIS A 78 9.29 12.63 20.99
N ARG A 79 9.89 12.04 22.02
CA ARG A 79 10.92 11.01 21.88
C ARG A 79 10.31 9.65 22.11
N VAL A 80 10.38 8.81 21.08
CA VAL A 80 9.94 7.42 21.19
C VAL A 80 11.03 6.59 21.87
N PRO A 81 10.70 5.70 22.83
CA PRO A 81 11.66 4.78 23.43
C PRO A 81 12.30 3.83 22.41
N LYS A 82 13.57 3.44 22.62
CA LYS A 82 14.29 2.50 21.74
C LYS A 82 13.55 1.17 21.47
N PRO A 83 12.89 0.52 22.45
CA PRO A 83 12.12 -0.70 22.18
C PRO A 83 10.97 -0.55 21.18
N CYS A 84 10.58 0.67 20.84
CA CYS A 84 9.51 0.97 19.89
C CYS A 84 10.02 1.27 18.48
N GLU A 85 11.34 1.18 18.25
CA GLU A 85 12.00 1.49 16.98
C GLU A 85 11.35 0.71 15.81
N ASP A 86 11.14 -0.60 15.96
CA ASP A 86 10.51 -1.44 14.94
C ASP A 86 9.09 -0.97 14.59
N THR A 87 8.28 -0.63 15.60
CA THR A 87 6.91 -0.11 15.38
C THR A 87 6.94 1.23 14.62
N CYS A 88 7.91 2.09 14.92
CA CYS A 88 8.06 3.37 14.25
C CYS A 88 8.62 3.24 12.84
N THR A 89 9.49 2.27 12.58
CA THR A 89 9.98 1.91 11.25
C THR A 89 8.83 1.42 10.38
N LEU A 90 8.02 0.48 10.88
CA LEU A 90 6.80 0.02 10.18
C LEU A 90 5.83 1.18 9.90
N SER A 91 5.66 2.10 10.86
CA SER A 91 4.88 3.31 10.64
C SER A 91 5.47 4.20 9.54
N GLY A 92 6.79 4.30 9.43
CA GLY A 92 7.48 4.98 8.34
C GLY A 92 7.11 4.39 6.98
N HIS A 93 7.30 3.08 6.81
CA HIS A 93 7.01 2.38 5.56
C HIS A 93 5.53 2.46 5.15
N ILE A 94 4.60 2.38 6.11
CA ILE A 94 3.17 2.59 5.82
C ILE A 94 2.93 3.99 5.25
N CYS A 95 3.55 5.02 5.83
CA CYS A 95 3.37 6.39 5.37
C CYS A 95 4.07 6.67 4.02
N GLU A 96 5.23 6.07 3.75
CA GLU A 96 5.90 6.13 2.45
C GLU A 96 5.02 5.51 1.35
N ASN A 97 4.46 4.32 1.60
CA ASN A 97 3.54 3.69 0.66
C ASN A 97 2.26 4.51 0.49
N ALA A 98 1.78 5.18 1.53
CA ALA A 98 0.63 6.07 1.41
C ALA A 98 0.91 7.27 0.51
N GLU A 99 2.12 7.84 0.55
CA GLU A 99 2.53 8.92 -0.36
C GLU A 99 2.56 8.46 -1.81
N LEU A 100 3.11 7.27 -2.07
CA LEU A 100 3.16 6.69 -3.41
C LEU A 100 1.75 6.39 -3.95
N ILE A 101 0.88 5.75 -3.16
CA ILE A 101 -0.50 5.47 -3.56
C ILE A 101 -1.24 6.76 -3.90
N CYS A 102 -1.15 7.78 -3.04
CA CYS A 102 -1.85 9.04 -3.27
C CYS A 102 -1.31 9.79 -4.49
N LYS A 103 0.01 9.79 -4.70
CA LYS A 103 0.61 10.36 -5.92
C LYS A 103 0.08 9.67 -7.18
N ILE A 104 0.06 8.33 -7.20
CA ILE A 104 -0.45 7.58 -8.35
C ILE A 104 -1.95 7.85 -8.55
N ALA A 105 -2.72 7.91 -7.46
CA ALA A 105 -4.15 8.22 -7.52
C ALA A 105 -4.41 9.62 -8.11
N ASP A 106 -3.62 10.63 -7.73
CA ASP A 106 -3.71 11.97 -8.29
C ASP A 106 -3.36 12.01 -9.77
N GLU A 107 -2.34 11.24 -10.20
CA GLU A 107 -1.99 11.11 -11.62
C GLU A 107 -3.04 10.36 -12.46
N LEU A 108 -3.85 9.52 -11.83
CA LEU A 108 -4.99 8.86 -12.48
C LEU A 108 -6.21 9.79 -12.58
N GLY A 109 -6.35 10.76 -11.68
CA GLY A 109 -7.49 11.69 -11.62
C GLY A 109 -8.66 11.15 -10.78
N GLU A 110 -9.89 11.56 -11.12
CA GLU A 110 -11.10 11.18 -10.37
C GLU A 110 -11.54 9.73 -10.67
N HIS A 111 -10.76 8.78 -10.18
CA HIS A 111 -11.13 7.36 -10.13
C HIS A 111 -11.39 6.95 -8.68
N ASP A 112 -12.66 6.68 -8.37
CA ASP A 112 -13.14 6.35 -7.01
C ASP A 112 -12.26 5.31 -6.33
N ARG A 113 -11.92 4.22 -7.03
CA ARG A 113 -11.11 3.14 -6.45
C ARG A 113 -9.69 3.57 -6.07
N ALA A 114 -9.03 4.42 -6.86
CA ALA A 114 -7.68 4.88 -6.56
C ALA A 114 -7.70 5.84 -5.35
N GLN A 115 -8.70 6.73 -5.32
CA GLN A 115 -8.90 7.70 -4.24
C GLN A 115 -9.35 7.03 -2.93
N GLU A 116 -10.14 5.97 -2.99
CA GLU A 116 -10.47 5.10 -1.85
C GLU A 116 -9.21 4.46 -1.26
N LYS A 117 -8.31 3.95 -2.11
CA LYS A 117 -7.03 3.36 -1.67
C LYS A 117 -6.10 4.41 -1.06
N CYS A 118 -6.01 5.60 -1.65
CA CYS A 118 -5.29 6.73 -1.04
C CYS A 118 -5.88 7.10 0.33
N THR A 119 -7.21 7.14 0.46
CA THR A 119 -7.88 7.43 1.73
C THR A 119 -7.59 6.37 2.79
N SER A 120 -7.68 5.08 2.43
CA SER A 120 -7.31 3.95 3.29
C SER A 120 -5.84 4.00 3.70
N ALA A 121 -4.94 4.34 2.78
CA ALA A 121 -3.52 4.46 3.06
C ALA A 121 -3.20 5.63 4.02
N LYS A 122 -3.83 6.79 3.84
CA LYS A 122 -3.72 7.94 4.77
C LYS A 122 -4.19 7.57 6.18
N ALA A 123 -5.37 6.95 6.28
CA ALA A 123 -5.89 6.48 7.56
C ALA A 123 -4.94 5.46 8.23
N SER A 124 -4.35 4.56 7.44
CA SER A 124 -3.36 3.60 7.92
C SER A 124 -2.09 4.27 8.45
N CYS A 125 -1.57 5.26 7.72
CA CYS A 125 -0.42 6.06 8.16
C CYS A 125 -0.71 6.78 9.49
N ARG A 126 -1.90 7.37 9.64
CA ARG A 126 -2.30 8.05 10.87
C ARG A 126 -2.32 7.11 12.07
N GLU A 127 -2.96 5.95 11.95
CA GLU A 127 -3.04 4.97 13.02
C GLU A 127 -1.66 4.39 13.36
N ALA A 128 -0.84 4.09 12.35
CA ALA A 128 0.52 3.59 12.56
C ALA A 128 1.38 4.61 13.31
N LYS A 129 1.26 5.91 12.96
CA LYS A 129 1.92 7.00 13.68
C LYS A 129 1.41 7.10 15.12
N GLN A 130 0.11 7.00 15.35
CA GLN A 130 -0.46 6.96 16.69
C GLN A 130 0.10 5.80 17.51
N ARG A 131 0.26 4.62 16.90
CA ARG A 131 0.85 3.45 17.54
C ARG A 131 2.31 3.67 17.92
N CYS A 132 3.11 4.23 17.01
CA CYS A 132 4.49 4.64 17.27
C CYS A 132 4.57 5.66 18.42
N CYS A 133 3.77 6.74 18.39
CA CYS A 133 3.78 7.79 19.42
C CYS A 133 3.27 7.31 20.80
N ASN A 134 2.33 6.35 20.82
CA ASN A 134 1.79 5.79 22.06
C ASN A 134 2.55 4.54 22.53
N CYS A 135 3.62 4.14 21.83
CA CYS A 135 4.39 2.98 22.22
C CYS A 135 5.15 3.26 23.52
N SER A 136 4.99 2.36 24.48
CA SER A 136 5.66 2.43 25.78
C SER A 136 6.65 1.29 25.92
N ALA A 137 7.80 1.53 26.54
CA ALA A 137 8.82 0.52 26.81
C ALA A 137 8.39 -0.58 27.80
N LYS A 138 7.20 -0.48 28.41
CA LYS A 138 6.73 -1.46 29.39
C LYS A 138 6.43 -2.77 28.67
N PRO A 139 7.14 -3.88 28.97
CA PRO A 139 6.75 -5.19 28.46
C PRO A 139 5.33 -5.50 28.94
N PRO A 140 4.53 -6.26 28.17
CA PRO A 140 3.31 -6.82 28.70
C PRO A 140 3.68 -7.62 29.96
N GLN A 141 3.16 -7.19 31.11
CA GLN A 141 3.25 -7.99 32.31
C GLN A 141 2.41 -9.24 32.02
N ILE A 142 3.06 -10.32 31.62
CA ILE A 142 2.47 -11.64 31.73
C ILE A 142 2.26 -11.80 33.22
N ALA A 143 1.02 -11.57 33.69
CA ALA A 143 0.65 -11.91 35.04
C ALA A 143 1.09 -13.36 35.27
N PRO A 144 1.72 -13.69 36.41
CA PRO A 144 2.10 -15.06 36.71
C PRO A 144 0.88 -15.95 36.44
N VAL A 145 1.04 -16.91 35.53
CA VAL A 145 0.00 -17.88 35.21
C VAL A 145 -0.26 -18.61 36.52
N ASP A 146 -1.43 -18.39 37.13
CA ASP A 146 -1.80 -19.09 38.37
C ASP A 146 -1.85 -20.59 38.04
N PRO A 147 -0.98 -21.43 38.64
CA PRO A 147 -0.94 -22.87 38.36
C PRO A 147 -2.25 -23.58 38.73
N THR A 148 -3.15 -22.91 39.45
CA THR A 148 -4.43 -23.44 39.94
C THR A 148 -5.58 -23.25 38.95
N SER A 149 -5.37 -22.55 37.83
CA SER A 149 -6.43 -22.34 36.84
C SER A 149 -6.71 -23.64 36.07
N PRO A 150 -7.95 -24.17 36.07
CA PRO A 150 -8.27 -25.38 35.33
C PRO A 150 -8.09 -25.16 33.82
N PRO A 151 -7.71 -26.21 33.07
CA PRO A 151 -7.55 -26.11 31.63
C PRO A 151 -8.87 -25.69 30.97
N VAL A 152 -8.81 -24.67 30.12
CA VAL A 152 -9.93 -24.30 29.25
C VAL A 152 -9.99 -25.33 28.13
N THR A 153 -10.95 -26.26 28.23
CA THR A 153 -11.26 -27.22 27.17
C THR A 153 -11.92 -26.49 25.99
N PRO A 154 -11.53 -26.79 24.73
CA PRO A 154 -12.14 -26.21 23.53
C PRO A 154 -13.60 -26.66 23.32
#